data_AF-A0A1J8QNG1-F1
#
_entry.id   AF-A0A1J8QNG1-F1
#
_cell.length_a   1.000
_cell.length_b   1.000
_cell.length_c   1.000
_cell.angle_alpha   90.00
_cell.angle_beta   90.00
_cell.angle_gamma   90.00
#
_symmetry.space_group_name_H-M   'P 1'
#
loop_
_entity.id
_entity.type
_entity.pdbx_description
1 polymer ?
#
loop_
_entity_poly.entity_id
_entity_poly.type
_entity_poly.pdbx_seq_one_letter_code
_entity_poly.pdbx_strand_id
1 'polypeptide(L)'
;MSSPASDLLDSLPAELSQQLKEHVNRVLLDFIRPNSASQFAQNSPVLAKFREAIAQGDSKDDVEFLHNFTALVPITSYEPYQPFVAKFSATPCREADVKDMFSPGLPCFLAMTSSAFGKEPKLFARYRPPPQCVRDPIYLAIPSSEGTIFAPSSLRYLKVLRIDHEDGQSSHEVVVCSASSGILRMQMNWDVEHDMDRLDLWVPGQTAPFVISIVEGYRPFFILHALFVLADPRVTIMCFVFANVFATLVQFIEDEWLLLVDCIENGIIPNLENIHLVRGVLEKHFAANPVRAAELREIGPPGAADGWAVRVWPALTTFIGITGDSATAALPRVWAYQVREAY
;
A
#
# COMPACT_ATOMS: atom_id res chain seq x y z
N MET A 1 -30.11 23.76 6.91
CA MET A 1 -29.04 22.79 6.58
C MET A 1 -29.33 22.30 5.18
N SER A 2 -28.62 22.85 4.19
CA SER A 2 -28.74 22.48 2.79
C SER A 2 -28.19 21.06 2.58
N SER A 3 -28.96 20.21 1.91
CA SER A 3 -28.52 18.89 1.47
C SER A 3 -27.21 19.04 0.68
N PRO A 4 -26.16 18.22 0.90
CA PRO A 4 -24.97 18.27 0.07
C PRO A 4 -25.36 17.86 -1.36
N ALA A 5 -24.81 18.60 -2.32
CA ALA A 5 -25.09 18.54 -3.75
C ALA A 5 -25.26 17.12 -4.32
N SER A 6 -26.43 16.89 -4.94
CA SER A 6 -26.72 15.86 -5.95
C SER A 6 -26.01 16.15 -7.30
N ASP A 7 -25.28 17.26 -7.40
CA ASP A 7 -25.01 17.94 -8.67
C ASP A 7 -23.99 17.26 -9.60
N LEU A 8 -23.18 16.30 -9.15
CA LEU A 8 -22.13 15.74 -10.02
C LEU A 8 -22.67 14.74 -11.05
N LEU A 9 -23.61 13.87 -10.67
CA LEU A 9 -24.22 12.90 -11.60
C LEU A 9 -25.20 13.58 -12.56
N ASP A 10 -25.94 14.57 -12.06
CA ASP A 10 -26.91 15.34 -12.85
C ASP A 10 -26.23 16.32 -13.82
N SER A 11 -24.94 16.62 -13.62
CA SER A 11 -24.12 17.42 -14.54
C SER A 11 -23.57 16.63 -15.74
N LEU A 12 -23.66 15.29 -15.73
CA LEU A 12 -23.15 14.46 -16.81
C LEU A 12 -24.14 14.44 -17.99
N PRO A 13 -23.64 14.46 -19.25
CA PRO A 13 -24.47 14.14 -20.41
C PRO A 13 -25.23 12.83 -20.20
N ALA A 14 -26.48 12.77 -20.65
CA ALA A 14 -27.38 11.63 -20.40
C ALA A 14 -26.75 10.28 -20.80
N GLU A 15 -26.03 10.25 -21.92
CA GLU A 15 -25.30 9.07 -22.40
C GLU A 15 -24.18 8.64 -21.43
N LEU A 16 -23.37 9.57 -20.94
CA LEU A 16 -22.30 9.29 -19.98
C LEU A 16 -22.86 8.86 -18.62
N SER A 17 -23.95 9.48 -18.16
CA SER A 17 -24.65 9.05 -16.94
C SER A 17 -25.18 7.62 -17.09
N GLN A 18 -25.76 7.27 -18.25
CA GLN A 18 -26.25 5.93 -18.52
C GLN A 18 -25.10 4.90 -18.57
N GLN A 19 -24.02 5.21 -19.29
CA GLN A 19 -22.83 4.35 -19.34
C GLN A 19 -22.22 4.13 -17.95
N LEU A 20 -22.14 5.18 -17.13
CA LEU A 20 -21.65 5.08 -15.76
C LEU A 20 -22.55 4.18 -14.91
N LYS A 21 -23.88 4.33 -14.99
CA LYS A 21 -24.84 3.47 -14.28
C LYS A 21 -24.72 2.01 -14.69
N GLU A 22 -24.65 1.73 -15.99
CA GLU A 22 -24.47 0.37 -16.51
C GLU A 22 -23.14 -0.24 -16.07
N HIS A 23 -22.06 0.55 -16.10
CA HIS A 23 -20.76 0.13 -15.62
C HIS A 23 -20.77 -0.18 -14.13
N VAL A 24 -21.31 0.71 -13.29
CA VAL A 24 -21.41 0.51 -11.83
C VAL A 24 -22.26 -0.72 -11.51
N ASN A 25 -23.41 -0.89 -12.18
CA ASN A 25 -24.28 -2.06 -11.98
C ASN A 25 -23.57 -3.36 -12.34
N ARG A 26 -22.83 -3.38 -13.47
CA ARG A 26 -22.03 -4.54 -13.89
C ARG A 26 -20.92 -4.87 -12.91
N VAL A 27 -20.15 -3.86 -12.50
CA VAL A 27 -19.08 -4.04 -11.51
C VAL A 27 -19.65 -4.54 -10.18
N LEU A 28 -20.79 -3.99 -9.74
CA LEU A 28 -21.46 -4.44 -8.53
C LEU A 28 -21.86 -5.91 -8.66
N LEU A 29 -22.53 -6.31 -9.74
CA LEU A 29 -22.90 -7.71 -10.04
C LEU A 29 -21.70 -8.66 -9.99
N ASP A 30 -20.59 -8.28 -10.63
CA ASP A 30 -19.35 -9.05 -10.65
C ASP A 30 -18.81 -9.32 -9.24
N PHE A 31 -19.07 -8.43 -8.27
CA PHE A 31 -18.73 -8.65 -6.86
C PHE A 31 -19.80 -9.44 -6.10
N ILE A 32 -21.07 -9.06 -6.22
CA ILE A 32 -22.12 -9.60 -5.33
C ILE A 32 -22.54 -11.03 -5.70
N ARG A 33 -22.46 -11.41 -6.97
CA ARG A 33 -22.83 -12.76 -7.44
C ARG A 33 -21.89 -13.84 -6.91
N PRO A 34 -20.55 -13.77 -7.08
CA PRO A 34 -19.67 -14.80 -6.52
C PRO A 34 -19.70 -14.80 -4.99
N ASN A 35 -19.84 -13.62 -4.38
CA ASN A 35 -19.76 -13.47 -2.93
C ASN A 35 -21.05 -13.87 -2.21
N SER A 36 -22.18 -14.06 -2.91
CA SER A 36 -23.42 -14.53 -2.29
C SER A 36 -23.29 -15.96 -1.76
N ALA A 37 -22.34 -16.75 -2.27
CA ALA A 37 -22.03 -18.09 -1.77
C ALA A 37 -21.01 -18.10 -0.61
N SER A 38 -20.45 -16.94 -0.24
CA SER A 38 -19.45 -16.86 0.83
C SER A 38 -20.00 -17.27 2.19
N GLN A 39 -19.12 -17.71 3.10
CA GLN A 39 -19.54 -18.06 4.47
C GLN A 39 -20.24 -16.89 5.17
N PHE A 40 -19.77 -15.65 4.98
CA PHE A 40 -20.42 -14.47 5.53
C PHE A 40 -21.83 -14.29 4.96
N ALA A 41 -22.01 -14.37 3.64
CA ALA A 41 -23.35 -14.25 3.03
C ALA A 41 -24.32 -15.33 3.50
N GLN A 42 -23.82 -16.56 3.66
CA GLN A 42 -24.64 -17.71 4.05
C GLN A 42 -24.99 -17.73 5.54
N ASN A 43 -24.09 -17.29 6.42
CA ASN A 43 -24.25 -17.48 7.86
C ASN A 43 -24.51 -16.18 8.64
N SER A 44 -24.30 -15.02 8.03
CA SER A 44 -24.48 -13.75 8.74
C SER A 44 -25.98 -13.41 8.91
N PRO A 45 -26.43 -13.07 10.14
CA PRO A 45 -27.81 -12.66 10.38
C PRO A 45 -28.18 -11.38 9.62
N VAL A 46 -27.22 -10.46 9.41
CA VAL A 46 -27.48 -9.17 8.73
C VAL A 46 -27.83 -9.34 7.25
N LEU A 47 -27.51 -10.49 6.65
CA LEU A 47 -27.82 -10.80 5.24
C LEU A 47 -28.98 -11.81 5.09
N ALA A 48 -29.69 -12.15 6.17
CA ALA A 48 -30.72 -13.18 6.14
C ALA A 48 -31.83 -12.89 5.12
N LYS A 49 -32.38 -11.67 5.11
CA LYS A 49 -33.44 -11.27 4.17
C LYS A 49 -32.99 -11.33 2.71
N PHE A 50 -31.78 -10.86 2.43
CA PHE A 50 -31.21 -10.92 1.08
C PHE A 50 -31.03 -12.36 0.63
N ARG A 51 -30.48 -13.22 1.50
CA ARG A 51 -30.30 -14.66 1.23
C ARG A 51 -31.62 -15.38 0.95
N GLU A 52 -32.67 -15.07 1.72
CA GLU A 52 -34.01 -15.63 1.50
C GLU A 52 -34.59 -15.20 0.16
N ALA A 53 -34.46 -13.91 -0.21
CA ALA A 53 -34.97 -13.39 -1.47
C ALA A 53 -34.29 -14.04 -2.69
N ILE A 54 -32.96 -14.16 -2.68
CA ILE A 54 -32.22 -14.77 -3.80
C ILE A 54 -32.43 -16.28 -3.91
N ALA A 55 -32.84 -16.96 -2.83
CA ALA A 55 -33.17 -18.39 -2.85
C ALA A 55 -34.56 -18.66 -3.45
N GLN A 56 -35.45 -17.66 -3.45
CA GLN A 56 -36.82 -17.74 -3.96
C GLN A 56 -36.97 -17.19 -5.39
N GLY A 57 -36.12 -16.24 -5.78
CA GLY A 57 -36.15 -15.60 -7.11
C GLY A 57 -35.43 -16.38 -8.20
N ASP A 58 -35.48 -15.87 -9.44
CA ASP A 58 -34.67 -16.42 -10.53
C ASP A 58 -33.21 -16.00 -10.33
N SER A 59 -32.36 -16.97 -9.99
CA SER A 59 -30.93 -16.72 -9.81
C SER A 59 -30.22 -16.25 -11.09
N LYS A 60 -30.88 -16.17 -12.25
CA LYS A 60 -30.31 -15.66 -13.51
C LYS A 60 -30.78 -14.26 -13.89
N ASP A 61 -31.78 -13.70 -13.19
CA ASP A 61 -32.20 -12.31 -13.43
C ASP A 61 -31.28 -11.35 -12.68
N ASP A 62 -30.42 -10.66 -13.41
CA ASP A 62 -29.48 -9.68 -12.87
C ASP A 62 -30.16 -8.39 -12.39
N VAL A 63 -31.30 -8.02 -12.98
CA VAL A 63 -32.05 -6.83 -12.57
C VAL A 63 -32.73 -7.08 -11.23
N GLU A 64 -33.39 -8.23 -11.10
CA GLU A 64 -34.00 -8.64 -9.83
C GLU A 64 -32.93 -8.81 -8.73
N PHE A 65 -31.79 -9.43 -9.05
CA PHE A 65 -30.70 -9.63 -8.09
C PHE A 65 -30.14 -8.31 -7.57
N LEU A 66 -29.87 -7.33 -8.45
CA LEU A 66 -29.42 -6.00 -8.07
C LEU A 66 -30.46 -5.25 -7.22
N HIS A 67 -31.73 -5.38 -7.58
CA HIS A 67 -32.83 -4.78 -6.81
C HIS A 67 -32.88 -5.34 -5.39
N ASN A 68 -32.85 -6.67 -5.27
CA ASN A 68 -32.85 -7.36 -3.97
C ASN A 68 -31.62 -6.99 -3.13
N PHE A 69 -30.43 -6.91 -3.74
CA PHE A 69 -29.23 -6.46 -3.05
C PHE A 69 -29.41 -5.06 -2.47
N THR A 70 -29.81 -4.11 -3.30
CA THR A 70 -29.95 -2.69 -2.91
C THR A 70 -31.03 -2.48 -1.85
N ALA A 71 -32.13 -3.24 -1.93
CA ALA A 71 -33.26 -3.11 -1.01
C ALA A 71 -33.07 -3.85 0.32
N LEU A 72 -32.35 -4.97 0.33
CA LEU A 72 -32.34 -5.91 1.46
C LEU A 72 -30.99 -5.99 2.19
N VAL A 73 -29.89 -5.57 1.56
CA VAL A 73 -28.57 -5.55 2.23
C VAL A 73 -28.42 -4.23 3.00
N PRO A 74 -28.38 -4.27 4.34
CA PRO A 74 -28.23 -3.06 5.13
C PRO A 74 -26.82 -2.47 5.01
N ILE A 75 -26.71 -1.16 5.21
CA ILE A 75 -25.42 -0.52 5.48
C ILE A 75 -24.93 -1.00 6.85
N THR A 76 -23.74 -1.57 6.90
CA THR A 76 -23.15 -2.17 8.10
C THR A 76 -21.87 -1.46 8.54
N SER A 77 -21.54 -1.62 9.82
CA SER A 77 -20.24 -1.27 10.40
C SER A 77 -19.36 -2.53 10.53
N TYR A 78 -18.25 -2.50 11.28
CA TYR A 78 -17.29 -3.62 11.32
C TYR A 78 -17.75 -4.80 12.19
N GLU A 79 -18.63 -4.53 13.15
CA GLU A 79 -19.05 -5.45 14.21
C GLU A 79 -19.66 -6.76 13.66
N PRO A 80 -20.52 -6.77 12.62
CA PRO A 80 -21.02 -8.01 12.03
C PRO A 80 -19.95 -8.89 11.38
N TYR A 81 -18.81 -8.31 10.96
CA TYR A 81 -17.71 -9.03 10.29
C TYR A 81 -16.73 -9.61 11.31
N GLN A 82 -16.63 -9.02 12.50
CA GLN A 82 -15.62 -9.37 13.50
C GLN A 82 -15.60 -10.87 13.87
N PRO A 83 -16.74 -11.57 14.11
CA PRO A 83 -16.72 -13.00 14.42
C PRO A 83 -16.15 -13.87 13.30
N PHE A 84 -16.39 -13.47 12.04
CA PHE A 84 -15.91 -14.16 10.85
C PHE A 84 -14.41 -13.94 10.65
N VAL A 85 -13.93 -12.70 10.86
CA VAL A 85 -12.51 -12.37 10.82
C VAL A 85 -11.73 -13.05 11.95
N ALA A 86 -12.32 -13.18 13.14
CA ALA A 86 -11.67 -13.82 14.30
C ALA A 86 -11.30 -15.30 14.04
N LYS A 87 -12.02 -16.00 13.14
CA LYS A 87 -11.72 -17.38 12.75
C LYS A 87 -10.30 -17.56 12.21
N PHE A 88 -9.75 -16.56 11.52
CA PHE A 88 -8.37 -16.59 11.02
C PHE A 88 -7.32 -16.63 12.15
N SER A 89 -7.70 -16.28 13.38
CA SER A 89 -6.81 -16.34 14.55
C SER A 89 -7.11 -17.56 15.45
N ALA A 90 -7.96 -18.49 15.03
CA ALA A 90 -8.20 -19.73 15.76
C ALA A 90 -6.94 -20.61 15.77
N THR A 91 -6.83 -21.50 16.76
CA THR A 91 -5.73 -22.48 16.85
C THR A 91 -6.28 -23.86 17.18
N PRO A 92 -6.27 -24.82 16.23
CA PRO A 92 -5.82 -24.67 14.84
C PRO A 92 -6.76 -23.78 14.01
N CYS A 93 -6.23 -23.16 12.95
CA CYS A 93 -7.03 -22.46 11.93
C CYS A 93 -7.13 -23.38 10.71
N ARG A 94 -8.27 -24.03 10.50
CA ARG A 94 -8.44 -24.98 9.38
C ARG A 94 -8.93 -24.26 8.13
N GLU A 95 -8.48 -24.70 6.96
CA GLU A 95 -8.92 -24.15 5.67
C GLU A 95 -10.45 -24.15 5.55
N ALA A 96 -11.12 -25.25 5.90
CA ALA A 96 -12.58 -25.35 5.86
C ALA A 96 -13.30 -24.25 6.68
N ASP A 97 -12.68 -23.74 7.74
CA ASP A 97 -13.27 -22.70 8.59
C ASP A 97 -13.15 -21.30 7.99
N VAL A 98 -12.22 -21.07 7.05
CA VAL A 98 -11.84 -19.74 6.55
C VAL A 98 -11.82 -19.58 5.03
N LYS A 99 -11.91 -20.68 4.28
CA LYS A 99 -12.08 -20.69 2.83
C LYS A 99 -13.43 -20.11 2.45
N ASP A 100 -13.47 -19.30 1.39
CA ASP A 100 -14.67 -18.64 0.92
C ASP A 100 -15.32 -17.72 1.98
N MET A 101 -14.53 -17.20 2.94
CA MET A 101 -15.07 -16.45 4.08
C MET A 101 -15.90 -15.24 3.66
N PHE A 102 -15.32 -14.35 2.84
CA PHE A 102 -15.99 -13.14 2.33
C PHE A 102 -16.03 -13.09 0.80
N SER A 103 -15.18 -13.86 0.14
CA SER A 103 -15.04 -13.97 -1.31
C SER A 103 -14.46 -15.35 -1.63
N PRO A 104 -14.68 -15.90 -2.84
CA PRO A 104 -14.13 -17.19 -3.23
C PRO A 104 -12.61 -17.31 -3.00
N GLY A 105 -12.18 -18.46 -2.50
CA GLY A 105 -10.81 -18.80 -2.15
C GLY A 105 -10.37 -18.33 -0.75
N LEU A 106 -9.06 -18.32 -0.55
CA LEU A 106 -8.41 -17.73 0.63
C LEU A 106 -7.99 -16.28 0.34
N PRO A 107 -7.96 -15.41 1.36
CA PRO A 107 -7.43 -14.06 1.18
C PRO A 107 -5.93 -14.10 0.90
N CYS A 108 -5.43 -13.19 0.07
CA CYS A 108 -4.01 -12.99 -0.17
C CYS A 108 -3.29 -12.44 1.08
N PHE A 109 -3.99 -11.60 1.87
CA PHE A 109 -3.50 -11.06 3.13
C PHE A 109 -4.65 -10.51 3.97
N LEU A 110 -4.41 -10.25 5.25
CA LEU A 110 -5.30 -9.49 6.12
C LEU A 110 -4.73 -8.07 6.30
N ALA A 111 -5.45 -7.08 5.77
CA ALA A 111 -5.11 -5.68 5.92
C ALA A 111 -5.49 -5.18 7.31
N MET A 112 -4.54 -4.55 7.99
CA MET A 112 -4.74 -3.89 9.27
C MET A 112 -5.02 -2.40 9.07
N THR A 113 -6.05 -1.88 9.73
CA THR A 113 -6.29 -0.43 9.80
C THR A 113 -5.32 0.24 10.75
N SER A 114 -4.96 1.50 10.50
CA SER A 114 -4.40 2.36 11.53
C SER A 114 -5.38 2.43 12.71
N SER A 115 -4.98 1.89 13.86
CA SER A 115 -5.79 1.91 15.07
C SER A 115 -6.04 3.36 15.50
N ALA A 116 -7.31 3.68 15.78
CA ALA A 116 -7.61 4.83 16.63
C ALA A 116 -7.13 4.50 18.06
N PHE A 117 -6.52 5.48 18.75
CA PHE A 117 -5.97 5.32 20.09
C PHE A 117 -6.82 4.42 21.00
N GLY A 118 -6.23 3.32 21.48
CA GLY A 118 -6.82 2.43 22.49
C GLY A 118 -7.78 1.33 21.98
N LYS A 119 -8.02 1.22 20.67
CA LYS A 119 -8.79 0.08 20.10
C LYS A 119 -7.88 -0.87 19.34
N GLU A 120 -8.19 -2.17 19.43
CA GLU A 120 -7.53 -3.16 18.58
C GLU A 120 -7.72 -2.79 17.10
N PRO A 121 -6.68 -2.93 16.27
CA PRO A 121 -6.78 -2.69 14.85
C PRO A 121 -7.83 -3.58 14.20
N LYS A 122 -8.64 -3.02 13.29
CA LYS A 122 -9.57 -3.80 12.48
C LYS A 122 -8.79 -4.54 11.39
N LEU A 123 -9.19 -5.79 11.15
CA LEU A 123 -8.60 -6.65 10.12
C LEU A 123 -9.59 -6.84 8.97
N PHE A 124 -9.12 -6.68 7.74
CA PHE A 124 -9.90 -6.85 6.52
C PHE A 124 -9.24 -7.89 5.64
N ALA A 125 -9.95 -8.97 5.34
CA ALA A 125 -9.50 -9.98 4.38
C ALA A 125 -9.44 -9.38 2.97
N ARG A 126 -8.28 -9.45 2.33
CA ARG A 126 -8.05 -8.91 0.99
C ARG A 126 -7.83 -10.06 0.01
N TYR A 127 -8.68 -10.09 -1.00
CA TYR A 127 -8.65 -11.08 -2.06
C TYR A 127 -8.09 -10.45 -3.33
N ARG A 128 -7.55 -11.27 -4.22
CA ARG A 128 -7.10 -10.81 -5.53
C ARG A 128 -8.32 -10.28 -6.30
N PRO A 129 -8.30 -9.02 -6.75
CA PRO A 129 -9.42 -8.49 -7.52
C PRO A 129 -9.51 -9.21 -8.87
N PRO A 130 -10.69 -9.19 -9.52
CA PRO A 130 -10.82 -9.64 -10.90
C PRO A 130 -9.80 -8.93 -11.81
N PRO A 131 -9.27 -9.59 -12.87
CA PRO A 131 -8.25 -9.00 -13.74
C PRO A 131 -8.62 -7.61 -14.26
N GLN A 132 -9.89 -7.38 -14.58
CA GLN A 132 -10.42 -6.08 -15.04
C GLN A 132 -10.35 -4.95 -13.99
N CYS A 133 -10.19 -5.29 -12.71
CA CYS A 133 -10.08 -4.35 -11.60
C CYS A 133 -8.64 -4.22 -11.05
N VAL A 134 -7.68 -4.98 -11.61
CA VAL A 134 -6.26 -4.81 -11.28
C VAL A 134 -5.81 -3.50 -11.93
N ARG A 135 -5.62 -2.45 -11.12
CA ARG A 135 -4.86 -1.29 -11.57
C ARG A 135 -3.38 -1.55 -11.40
N ASP A 136 -2.59 -1.09 -12.36
CA ASP A 136 -1.16 -0.92 -12.17
C ASP A 136 -0.95 -0.02 -10.95
N PRO A 137 -0.16 -0.44 -9.96
CA PRO A 137 0.10 0.40 -8.82
C PRO A 137 0.86 1.63 -9.27
N ILE A 138 0.47 2.77 -8.70
CA ILE A 138 1.16 4.04 -8.87
C ILE A 138 2.66 3.91 -8.55
N TYR A 139 3.02 2.99 -7.64
CA TYR A 139 4.40 2.68 -7.22
C TYR A 139 5.24 1.89 -8.25
N LEU A 140 4.61 1.33 -9.31
CA LEU A 140 5.29 0.62 -10.40
C LEU A 140 5.26 1.41 -11.71
N ALA A 141 5.04 2.73 -11.67
CA ALA A 141 5.36 3.54 -12.84
C ALA A 141 6.81 3.20 -13.25
N ILE A 142 7.02 2.65 -14.43
CA ILE A 142 8.39 2.41 -14.90
C ILE A 142 8.85 3.78 -15.39
N PRO A 143 9.88 4.39 -14.77
CA PRO A 143 10.40 5.65 -15.27
C PRO A 143 10.88 5.46 -16.72
N SER A 144 10.98 6.56 -17.49
CA SER A 144 11.71 6.51 -18.77
C SER A 144 13.07 5.84 -18.57
N SER A 145 13.64 5.22 -19.61
CA SER A 145 14.82 4.35 -19.57
C SER A 145 16.06 4.89 -18.80
N GLU A 146 16.12 6.18 -18.48
CA GLU A 146 17.24 6.83 -17.78
C GLU A 146 16.94 7.30 -16.34
N GLY A 147 15.69 7.28 -15.87
CA GLY A 147 15.30 7.82 -14.55
C GLY A 147 15.10 6.76 -13.47
N THR A 148 15.04 7.19 -12.20
CA THR A 148 14.65 6.34 -11.06
C THR A 148 13.46 6.90 -10.29
N ILE A 149 12.74 6.00 -9.63
CA ILE A 149 11.62 6.32 -8.74
C ILE A 149 12.03 6.10 -7.30
N PHE A 150 11.73 7.10 -6.51
CA PHE A 150 11.78 6.99 -5.08
C PHE A 150 10.37 6.77 -4.51
N ALA A 151 10.11 5.52 -4.14
CA ALA A 151 8.83 5.08 -3.57
C ALA A 151 9.08 4.27 -2.30
N PRO A 152 9.39 4.92 -1.16
CA PRO A 152 9.68 4.19 0.08
C PRO A 152 8.44 3.39 0.50
N SER A 153 8.62 2.07 0.59
CA SER A 153 7.55 1.14 0.93
C SER A 153 8.05 0.14 1.95
N SER A 154 7.26 -0.07 3.00
CA SER A 154 7.52 -1.15 3.95
C SER A 154 6.72 -2.38 3.55
N LEU A 155 7.40 -3.51 3.46
CA LEU A 155 6.83 -4.84 3.24
C LEU A 155 6.67 -5.62 4.55
N ARG A 156 6.82 -4.95 5.69
CA ARG A 156 6.70 -5.57 7.00
C ARG A 156 5.28 -6.04 7.26
N TYR A 157 5.20 -7.14 8.00
CA TYR A 157 3.98 -7.72 8.51
C TYR A 157 4.03 -7.78 10.03
N LEU A 158 2.87 -7.73 10.67
CA LEU A 158 2.74 -7.87 12.12
C LEU A 158 2.89 -9.34 12.53
N LYS A 159 2.25 -10.24 11.79
CA LYS A 159 2.28 -11.68 12.03
C LYS A 159 1.95 -12.45 10.76
N VAL A 160 2.36 -13.71 10.72
CA VAL A 160 1.96 -14.69 9.72
C VAL A 160 0.97 -15.65 10.37
N LEU A 161 -0.17 -15.85 9.73
CA LEU A 161 -1.20 -16.81 10.14
C LEU A 161 -1.03 -18.07 9.31
N ARG A 162 -1.06 -19.23 9.96
CA ARG A 162 -0.99 -20.53 9.29
C ARG A 162 -2.39 -21.12 9.22
N ILE A 163 -2.81 -21.46 8.01
CA ILE A 163 -4.10 -22.10 7.72
C ILE A 163 -3.80 -23.54 7.34
N ASP A 164 -4.22 -24.49 8.16
CA ASP A 164 -3.99 -25.91 7.94
C ASP A 164 -4.88 -26.40 6.79
N HIS A 165 -4.29 -27.01 5.77
CA HIS A 165 -5.03 -27.62 4.67
C HIS A 165 -5.85 -28.82 5.15
N GLU A 166 -6.89 -29.17 4.38
CA GLU A 166 -7.76 -30.32 4.71
C GLU A 166 -7.02 -31.66 4.74
N ASP A 167 -5.87 -31.75 4.05
CA ASP A 167 -5.00 -32.93 4.04
C ASP A 167 -4.24 -33.15 5.38
N GLY A 168 -4.21 -32.14 6.25
CA GLY A 168 -3.48 -32.14 7.53
C GLY A 168 -1.95 -32.20 7.40
N GLN A 169 -1.40 -32.08 6.18
CA GLN A 169 0.04 -32.21 5.91
C GLN A 169 0.65 -30.88 5.45
N SER A 170 -0.14 -30.00 4.85
CA SER A 170 0.31 -28.71 4.35
C SER A 170 -0.39 -27.55 5.06
N SER A 171 0.19 -26.35 5.00
CA SER A 171 -0.45 -25.13 5.49
C SER A 171 -0.25 -23.98 4.53
N HIS A 172 -1.25 -23.11 4.39
CA HIS A 172 -1.15 -21.85 3.68
C HIS A 172 -0.85 -20.71 4.64
N GLU A 173 0.11 -19.84 4.29
CA GLU A 173 0.48 -18.69 5.11
C GLU A 173 -0.21 -17.42 4.63
N VAL A 174 -0.89 -16.73 5.55
CA VAL A 174 -1.57 -15.46 5.29
C VAL A 174 -0.97 -14.38 6.19
N VAL A 175 -0.45 -13.33 5.58
CA VAL A 175 0.17 -12.23 6.31
C VAL A 175 -0.86 -11.25 6.87
N VAL A 176 -0.61 -10.75 8.07
CA VAL A 176 -1.31 -9.60 8.64
C VAL A 176 -0.41 -8.38 8.51
N CYS A 177 -0.75 -7.43 7.67
CA CYS A 177 0.11 -6.28 7.37
C CYS A 177 -0.71 -5.01 7.06
N SER A 178 -0.02 -3.89 6.84
CA SER A 178 -0.67 -2.68 6.34
C SER A 178 -1.24 -2.91 4.93
N ALA A 179 -2.30 -2.19 4.57
CA ALA A 179 -2.91 -2.32 3.26
C ALA A 179 -1.92 -2.08 2.10
N SER A 180 -1.03 -1.09 2.24
CA SER A 180 0.00 -0.80 1.23
C SER A 180 1.00 -1.94 1.07
N SER A 181 1.51 -2.50 2.18
CA SER A 181 2.42 -3.66 2.16
C SER A 181 1.78 -4.86 1.46
N GLY A 182 0.55 -5.21 1.86
CA GLY A 182 -0.12 -6.39 1.31
C GLY A 182 -0.51 -6.23 -0.16
N ILE A 183 -0.92 -5.04 -0.59
CA ILE A 183 -1.18 -4.75 -2.00
C ILE A 183 0.10 -4.90 -2.82
N LEU A 184 1.22 -4.34 -2.36
CA LEU A 184 2.50 -4.44 -3.07
C LEU A 184 2.96 -5.90 -3.17
N ARG A 185 2.91 -6.67 -2.07
CA ARG A 185 3.21 -8.12 -2.09
C ARG A 185 2.32 -8.87 -3.08
N MET A 186 1.02 -8.63 -3.04
CA MET A 186 0.05 -9.28 -3.92
C MET A 186 0.33 -8.99 -5.41
N GLN A 187 0.67 -7.74 -5.74
CA GLN A 187 0.96 -7.30 -7.11
C GLN A 187 2.28 -7.85 -7.63
N MET A 188 3.31 -7.88 -6.78
CA MET A 188 4.62 -8.45 -7.11
C MET A 188 4.64 -9.98 -7.04
N ASN A 189 3.53 -10.59 -6.60
CA ASN A 189 3.43 -12.01 -6.29
C ASN A 189 4.56 -12.47 -5.34
N TRP A 190 4.82 -11.66 -4.31
CA TRP A 190 5.81 -11.91 -3.28
C TRP A 190 5.15 -12.49 -2.03
N ASP A 191 5.37 -13.78 -1.83
CA ASP A 191 5.11 -14.49 -0.57
C ASP A 191 6.14 -14.13 0.51
N VAL A 192 5.91 -14.53 1.77
CA VAL A 192 6.84 -14.22 2.88
C VAL A 192 7.93 -15.26 3.03
N GLU A 193 7.65 -16.48 2.59
CA GLU A 193 8.52 -17.64 2.68
C GLU A 193 9.84 -17.42 1.94
N HIS A 194 9.80 -16.70 0.81
CA HIS A 194 10.99 -16.38 0.02
C HIS A 194 11.51 -14.94 0.24
N ASP A 195 11.11 -14.24 1.32
CA ASP A 195 11.65 -12.90 1.61
C ASP A 195 13.19 -12.93 1.74
N MET A 196 13.73 -13.99 2.36
CA MET A 196 15.17 -14.16 2.56
C MET A 196 15.92 -14.43 1.24
N ASP A 197 15.26 -15.06 0.28
CA ASP A 197 15.84 -15.31 -1.05
C ASP A 197 15.90 -14.04 -1.90
N ARG A 198 15.10 -13.02 -1.53
CA ARG A 198 15.00 -11.73 -2.23
C ARG A 198 15.89 -10.65 -1.62
N LEU A 199 16.73 -10.95 -0.62
CA LEU A 199 17.53 -9.91 0.04
C LEU A 199 18.45 -9.16 -0.94
N ASP A 200 19.10 -9.86 -1.86
CA ASP A 200 19.98 -9.26 -2.88
C ASP A 200 19.19 -8.68 -4.10
N LEU A 201 17.85 -8.68 -4.06
CA LEU A 201 17.02 -8.17 -5.16
C LEU A 201 17.03 -6.64 -5.19
N TRP A 202 17.37 -6.08 -6.35
CA TRP A 202 17.17 -4.66 -6.67
C TRP A 202 16.25 -4.54 -7.87
N VAL A 203 15.02 -4.06 -7.63
CA VAL A 203 14.04 -3.86 -8.71
C VAL A 203 14.54 -2.73 -9.63
N PRO A 204 14.69 -2.96 -10.95
CA PRO A 204 15.14 -1.93 -11.89
C PRO A 204 14.28 -0.66 -11.80
N GLY A 205 14.93 0.50 -11.81
CA GLY A 205 14.27 1.80 -11.73
C GLY A 205 13.89 2.25 -10.31
N GLN A 206 14.11 1.46 -9.27
CA GLN A 206 13.92 1.87 -7.88
C GLN A 206 15.24 2.39 -7.27
N THR A 207 15.16 3.39 -6.38
CA THR A 207 16.37 3.94 -5.73
C THR A 207 16.96 3.04 -4.65
N ALA A 208 16.17 2.13 -4.08
CA ALA A 208 16.53 1.32 -2.93
C ALA A 208 16.35 -0.18 -3.22
N PRO A 209 17.26 -1.05 -2.73
CA PRO A 209 17.11 -2.50 -2.84
C PRO A 209 15.99 -3.02 -1.93
N PHE A 210 15.46 -4.21 -2.27
CA PHE A 210 14.35 -4.87 -1.57
C PHE A 210 14.56 -4.99 -0.07
N VAL A 211 15.80 -5.27 0.35
CA VAL A 211 16.16 -5.49 1.76
C VAL A 211 15.78 -4.32 2.66
N ILE A 212 15.75 -3.07 2.16
CA ILE A 212 15.34 -1.91 2.97
C ILE A 212 13.85 -1.98 3.32
N SER A 213 13.01 -2.54 2.44
CA SER A 213 11.57 -2.62 2.63
C SER A 213 11.16 -3.53 3.80
N ILE A 214 12.03 -4.45 4.23
CA ILE A 214 11.78 -5.36 5.36
C ILE A 214 12.50 -4.93 6.64
N VAL A 215 13.31 -3.87 6.61
CA VAL A 215 14.06 -3.38 7.79
C VAL A 215 13.12 -2.95 8.91
N GLU A 216 13.46 -3.38 10.13
CA GLU A 216 12.71 -3.04 11.32
C GLU A 216 13.12 -1.70 11.93
N GLY A 217 12.13 -0.98 12.45
CA GLY A 217 12.33 0.30 13.12
C GLY A 217 12.04 1.50 12.23
N TYR A 218 11.47 2.53 12.82
CA TYR A 218 11.08 3.75 12.11
C TYR A 218 12.30 4.52 11.60
N ARG A 219 13.28 4.78 12.48
CA ARG A 219 14.49 5.50 12.13
C ARG A 219 15.35 4.76 11.09
N PRO A 220 15.70 3.46 11.25
CA PRO A 220 16.51 2.76 10.26
C PRO A 220 15.88 2.74 8.87
N PHE A 221 14.56 2.58 8.79
CA PHE A 221 13.82 2.63 7.54
C PHE A 221 14.02 3.96 6.81
N PHE A 222 13.83 5.10 7.48
CA PHE A 222 14.01 6.41 6.85
C PHE A 222 15.47 6.72 6.53
N ILE A 223 16.41 6.39 7.42
CA ILE A 223 17.83 6.67 7.19
C ILE A 223 18.40 5.86 6.03
N LEU A 224 18.03 4.58 5.90
CA LEU A 224 18.47 3.79 4.75
C LEU A 224 17.85 4.27 3.44
N HIS A 225 16.55 4.58 3.42
CA HIS A 225 15.93 5.17 2.24
C HIS A 225 16.56 6.52 1.87
N ALA A 226 16.82 7.40 2.86
CA ALA A 226 17.51 8.68 2.68
C ALA A 226 18.90 8.50 2.08
N LEU A 227 19.69 7.55 2.59
CA LEU A 227 21.04 7.27 2.11
C LEU A 227 21.03 6.89 0.62
N PHE A 228 20.18 5.93 0.25
CA PHE A 228 20.11 5.43 -1.12
C PHE A 228 19.54 6.47 -2.11
N VAL A 229 18.52 7.24 -1.70
CA VAL A 229 17.94 8.27 -2.58
C VAL A 229 18.88 9.47 -2.76
N LEU A 230 19.65 9.87 -1.75
CA LEU A 230 20.64 10.95 -1.88
C LEU A 230 21.81 10.55 -2.79
N ALA A 231 22.21 9.27 -2.75
CA ALA A 231 23.24 8.72 -3.60
C ALA A 231 22.85 8.62 -5.08
N ASP A 232 21.56 8.60 -5.42
CA ASP A 232 21.07 8.54 -6.80
C ASP A 232 20.62 9.93 -7.30
N PRO A 233 21.36 10.60 -8.20
CA PRO A 233 20.97 11.90 -8.74
C PRO A 233 19.86 11.81 -9.81
N ARG A 234 19.49 10.60 -10.25
CA ARG A 234 18.59 10.38 -11.41
C ARG A 234 17.10 10.28 -11.04
N VAL A 235 16.75 10.64 -9.81
CA VAL A 235 15.36 10.57 -9.35
C VAL A 235 14.49 11.51 -10.20
N THR A 236 13.50 10.94 -10.88
CA THR A 236 12.55 11.68 -11.71
C THR A 236 11.16 11.75 -11.08
N ILE A 237 10.81 10.74 -10.29
CA ILE A 237 9.50 10.60 -9.64
C ILE A 237 9.69 10.28 -8.17
N MET A 238 8.93 10.98 -7.33
CA MET A 238 8.77 10.67 -5.92
C MET A 238 7.33 10.26 -5.62
N CYS A 239 7.14 9.11 -4.99
CA CYS A 239 5.82 8.58 -4.68
C CYS A 239 5.72 8.18 -3.21
N PHE A 240 4.86 8.87 -2.47
CA PHE A 240 4.60 8.63 -1.05
C PHE A 240 3.13 8.31 -0.83
N VAL A 241 2.83 7.36 0.06
CA VAL A 241 1.43 7.09 0.44
C VAL A 241 0.79 8.38 0.96
N PHE A 242 1.48 9.11 1.83
CA PHE A 242 1.05 10.40 2.36
C PHE A 242 2.17 11.43 2.25
N ALA A 243 1.84 12.68 1.91
CA ALA A 243 2.82 13.74 1.74
C ALA A 243 3.61 14.07 3.03
N ASN A 244 3.03 13.81 4.22
CA ASN A 244 3.74 13.96 5.48
C ASN A 244 4.91 12.99 5.65
N VAL A 245 4.90 11.82 4.99
CA VAL A 245 6.01 10.87 4.99
C VAL A 245 7.24 11.48 4.33
N PHE A 246 7.04 12.26 3.25
CA PHE A 246 8.13 13.03 2.63
C PHE A 246 8.69 14.06 3.60
N ALA A 247 7.83 14.83 4.29
CA ALA A 247 8.29 15.81 5.28
C ALA A 247 9.09 15.16 6.42
N THR A 248 8.68 13.97 6.89
CA THR A 248 9.44 13.20 7.89
C THR A 248 10.78 12.74 7.34
N LEU A 249 10.84 12.21 6.12
CA LEU A 249 12.11 11.83 5.50
C LEU A 249 13.06 13.04 5.40
N VAL A 250 12.56 14.18 4.92
CA VAL A 250 13.37 15.40 4.81
C VAL A 250 13.87 15.85 6.18
N GLN A 251 13.06 15.70 7.23
CA GLN A 251 13.53 15.96 8.60
C GLN A 251 14.68 15.04 9.01
N PHE A 252 14.59 13.74 8.73
CA PHE A 252 15.71 12.81 8.99
C PHE A 252 16.95 13.17 8.18
N ILE A 253 16.79 13.64 6.94
CA ILE A 253 17.91 14.08 6.11
C ILE A 253 18.57 15.33 6.72
N GLU A 254 17.77 16.29 7.20
CA GLU A 254 18.26 17.48 7.90
C GLU A 254 19.06 17.11 9.15
N ASP A 255 18.46 16.29 10.01
CA ASP A 255 19.02 15.96 11.33
C ASP A 255 20.31 15.12 11.21
N GLU A 256 20.41 14.28 10.18
CA GLU A 256 21.50 13.30 10.00
C GLU A 256 22.37 13.62 8.77
N TRP A 257 22.32 14.87 8.29
CA TRP A 257 22.94 15.29 7.03
C TRP A 257 24.43 14.91 6.92
N LEU A 258 25.22 15.26 7.93
CA LEU A 258 26.67 15.00 7.92
C LEU A 258 26.98 13.51 7.90
N LEU A 259 26.20 12.70 8.63
CA LEU A 259 26.33 11.25 8.64
C LEU A 259 26.02 10.68 7.25
N LEU A 260 24.89 11.07 6.66
CA LEU A 260 24.46 10.57 5.35
C LEU A 260 25.48 10.88 4.25
N VAL A 261 26.00 12.11 4.22
CA VAL A 261 26.98 12.54 3.23
C VAL A 261 28.34 11.84 3.41
N ASP A 262 28.80 11.67 4.65
CA ASP A 262 30.03 10.92 4.95
C ASP A 262 29.90 9.42 4.58
N CYS A 263 28.72 8.84 4.85
CA CYS A 263 28.41 7.48 4.40
C CYS A 263 28.47 7.35 2.88
N ILE A 264 27.90 8.31 2.12
CA ILE A 264 27.98 8.33 0.65
C ILE A 264 29.42 8.45 0.17
N GLU A 265 30.23 9.34 0.77
CA GLU A 265 31.63 9.52 0.39
C GLU A 265 32.43 8.22 0.53
N ASN A 266 32.25 7.54 1.66
CA ASN A 266 33.05 6.37 2.02
C ASN A 266 32.43 5.02 1.61
N GLY A 267 31.18 5.01 1.14
CA GLY A 267 30.47 3.78 0.79
C GLY A 267 30.13 2.93 2.00
N ILE A 268 29.78 3.56 3.13
CA ILE A 268 29.54 2.88 4.41
C ILE A 268 28.05 2.90 4.74
N ILE A 269 27.52 1.76 5.19
CA ILE A 269 26.17 1.70 5.78
C ILE A 269 26.25 2.17 7.25
N PRO A 270 25.50 3.20 7.66
CA PRO A 270 25.56 3.75 9.02
C PRO A 270 25.26 2.68 10.08
N ASN A 271 25.79 2.87 11.29
CA ASN A 271 25.47 1.98 12.40
C ASN A 271 24.05 2.26 12.91
N LEU A 272 23.09 1.41 12.51
CA LEU A 272 21.69 1.52 12.85
C LEU A 272 21.25 0.31 13.67
N GLU A 273 20.25 0.52 14.52
CA GLU A 273 19.57 -0.54 15.24
C GLU A 273 18.89 -1.53 14.27
N ASN A 274 18.84 -2.80 14.65
CA ASN A 274 18.08 -3.86 13.95
C ASN A 274 18.45 -4.16 12.49
N ILE A 275 19.62 -3.72 12.00
CA ILE A 275 20.09 -4.03 10.63
C ILE A 275 21.21 -5.07 10.56
N HIS A 276 21.64 -5.66 11.69
CA HIS A 276 22.80 -6.56 11.75
C HIS A 276 22.69 -7.77 10.80
N LEU A 277 21.50 -8.37 10.66
CA LEU A 277 21.28 -9.52 9.77
C LEU A 277 21.34 -9.16 8.27
N VAL A 278 21.07 -7.90 7.93
CA VAL A 278 20.97 -7.43 6.54
C VAL A 278 22.10 -6.51 6.12
N ARG A 279 22.97 -6.10 7.06
CA ARG A 279 24.09 -5.18 6.84
C ARG A 279 24.98 -5.64 5.68
N GLY A 280 25.38 -6.91 5.67
CA GLY A 280 26.26 -7.43 4.62
C GLY A 280 25.64 -7.36 3.23
N VAL A 281 24.31 -7.46 3.11
CA VAL A 281 23.59 -7.29 1.84
C VAL A 281 23.53 -5.81 1.44
N LEU A 282 23.23 -4.93 2.39
CA LEU A 282 23.21 -3.48 2.17
C LEU A 282 24.58 -2.96 1.69
N GLU A 283 25.67 -3.45 2.29
CA GLU A 283 27.04 -3.07 1.94
C GLU A 283 27.43 -3.51 0.52
N LYS A 284 26.91 -4.64 0.02
CA LYS A 284 27.11 -5.04 -1.39
C LYS A 284 26.47 -4.05 -2.37
N HIS A 285 25.36 -3.44 -1.97
CA HIS A 285 24.56 -2.55 -2.81
C HIS A 285 24.96 -1.07 -2.70
N PHE A 286 25.90 -0.74 -1.83
CA PHE A 286 26.26 0.64 -1.56
C PHE A 286 27.76 0.87 -1.75
N ALA A 287 28.10 1.63 -2.78
CA ALA A 287 29.47 1.94 -3.15
C ALA A 287 29.82 3.40 -2.81
N ALA A 288 31.10 3.64 -2.53
CA ALA A 288 31.63 4.98 -2.29
C ALA A 288 31.40 5.90 -3.51
N ASN A 289 30.91 7.10 -3.26
CA ASN A 289 30.66 8.11 -4.27
C ASN A 289 31.11 9.50 -3.76
N PRO A 290 32.43 9.77 -3.72
CA PRO A 290 32.98 11.04 -3.23
C PRO A 290 32.56 12.24 -4.07
N VAL A 291 32.33 12.04 -5.38
CA VAL A 291 31.85 13.11 -6.28
C VAL A 291 30.46 13.55 -5.84
N ARG A 292 29.54 12.59 -5.65
CA ARG A 292 28.20 12.91 -5.17
C ARG A 292 28.20 13.51 -3.78
N ALA A 293 29.06 13.02 -2.88
CA ALA A 293 29.18 13.60 -1.55
C ALA A 293 29.64 15.07 -1.60
N ALA A 294 30.61 15.41 -2.48
CA ALA A 294 31.05 16.79 -2.68
C ALA A 294 29.92 17.68 -3.22
N GLU A 295 29.18 17.23 -4.23
CA GLU A 295 28.00 17.94 -4.75
C GLU A 295 26.96 18.21 -3.64
N LEU A 296 26.65 17.19 -2.83
CA LEU A 296 25.72 17.33 -1.71
C LEU A 296 26.25 18.37 -0.71
N ARG A 297 27.54 18.35 -0.35
CA ARG A 297 28.13 19.38 0.54
C ARG A 297 27.99 20.80 0.02
N GLU A 298 28.12 21.00 -1.29
CA GLU A 298 27.90 22.30 -1.92
C GLU A 298 26.43 22.74 -1.84
N ILE A 299 25.48 21.81 -1.97
CA ILE A 299 24.04 22.07 -1.86
C ILE A 299 23.64 22.38 -0.41
N GLY A 300 24.18 21.61 0.55
CA GLY A 300 23.81 21.69 1.97
C GLY A 300 22.52 20.94 2.34
N PRO A 301 22.17 20.91 3.64
CA PRO A 301 20.98 20.23 4.14
C PRO A 301 19.67 20.88 3.66
N PRO A 302 18.51 20.21 3.78
CA PRO A 302 17.20 20.72 3.37
C PRO A 302 16.87 22.17 3.76
N GLY A 303 17.27 22.63 4.94
CA GLY A 303 17.06 23.99 5.43
C GLY A 303 17.97 25.06 4.80
N ALA A 304 18.94 24.69 3.98
CA ALA A 304 19.94 25.61 3.43
C ALA A 304 19.41 26.49 2.28
N ALA A 305 18.42 26.01 1.51
CA ALA A 305 17.88 26.75 0.37
C ALA A 305 16.45 26.32 0.00
N ASP A 306 15.68 27.27 -0.54
CA ASP A 306 14.41 26.97 -1.20
C ASP A 306 14.65 26.10 -2.46
N GLY A 307 13.67 25.24 -2.76
CA GLY A 307 13.79 24.29 -3.86
C GLY A 307 14.87 23.23 -3.64
N TRP A 308 15.22 22.93 -2.38
CA TRP A 308 16.30 21.99 -2.05
C TRP A 308 16.18 20.65 -2.79
N ALA A 309 14.98 20.05 -2.88
CA ALA A 309 14.82 18.74 -3.51
C ALA A 309 15.16 18.78 -5.02
N VAL A 310 14.83 19.87 -5.72
CA VAL A 310 15.18 20.00 -7.15
C VAL A 310 16.64 20.35 -7.38
N ARG A 311 17.37 20.84 -6.35
CA ARG A 311 18.83 20.99 -6.39
C ARG A 311 19.52 19.65 -6.18
N VAL A 312 19.03 18.84 -5.25
CA VAL A 312 19.53 17.48 -5.01
C VAL A 312 19.22 16.56 -6.18
N TRP A 313 18.01 16.62 -6.72
CA TRP A 313 17.54 15.81 -7.84
C TRP A 313 17.08 16.70 -9.01
N PRO A 314 18.01 17.17 -9.87
CA PRO A 314 17.68 18.08 -10.97
C PRO A 314 16.66 17.51 -11.97
N ALA A 315 16.59 16.19 -12.11
CA ALA A 315 15.67 15.49 -13.00
C ALA A 315 14.27 15.25 -12.39
N LEU A 316 14.03 15.65 -11.14
CA LEU A 316 12.74 15.48 -10.47
C LEU A 316 11.66 16.32 -11.16
N THR A 317 10.65 15.64 -11.72
CA THR A 317 9.53 16.28 -12.42
C THR A 317 8.18 16.00 -11.76
N THR A 318 8.08 14.90 -11.02
CA THR A 318 6.79 14.42 -10.53
C THR A 318 6.85 14.08 -9.05
N PHE A 319 5.92 14.65 -8.28
CA PHE A 319 5.65 14.24 -6.91
C PHE A 319 4.22 13.71 -6.81
N ILE A 320 4.08 12.53 -6.23
CA ILE A 320 2.80 11.87 -6.03
C ILE A 320 2.65 11.56 -4.54
N GLY A 321 1.54 11.99 -3.95
CA GLY A 321 1.13 11.50 -2.64
C GLY A 321 -0.22 12.03 -2.21
N ILE A 322 -0.79 11.40 -1.18
CA ILE A 322 -2.06 11.85 -0.61
C ILE A 322 -1.81 13.15 0.17
N THR A 323 -2.50 14.22 -0.24
CA THR A 323 -2.39 15.57 0.32
C THR A 323 -3.66 16.05 1.03
N GLY A 324 -4.73 15.25 0.98
CA GLY A 324 -5.99 15.54 1.66
C GLY A 324 -5.93 15.35 3.19
N ASP A 325 -6.98 15.81 3.86
CA ASP A 325 -7.19 15.67 5.31
C ASP A 325 -5.96 16.11 6.15
N SER A 326 -5.52 15.27 7.09
CA SER A 326 -4.38 15.56 7.97
C SER A 326 -3.06 15.76 7.22
N ALA A 327 -2.95 15.32 5.96
CA ALA A 327 -1.74 15.51 5.16
C ALA A 327 -1.62 16.93 4.57
N THR A 328 -2.69 17.73 4.57
CA THR A 328 -2.67 19.11 4.08
C THR A 328 -1.70 19.98 4.88
N ALA A 329 -1.50 19.70 6.17
CA ALA A 329 -0.54 20.42 7.00
C ALA A 329 0.93 20.30 6.51
N ALA A 330 1.26 19.25 5.75
CA ALA A 330 2.59 19.04 5.20
C ALA A 330 2.83 19.81 3.89
N LEU A 331 1.76 20.27 3.22
CA LEU A 331 1.85 20.87 1.89
C LEU A 331 2.78 22.08 1.80
N PRO A 332 2.75 23.06 2.74
CA PRO A 332 3.68 24.20 2.67
C PRO A 332 5.14 23.77 2.69
N ARG A 333 5.48 22.74 3.49
CA ARG A 333 6.85 22.18 3.54
C ARG A 333 7.19 21.47 2.24
N VAL A 334 6.28 20.62 1.74
CA VAL A 334 6.46 19.91 0.46
C VAL A 334 6.74 20.90 -0.67
N TRP A 335 5.95 21.98 -0.75
CA TRP A 335 6.13 23.02 -1.76
C TRP A 335 7.44 23.78 -1.59
N ALA A 336 7.84 24.16 -0.38
CA ALA A 336 9.11 24.84 -0.13
C ALA A 336 10.33 24.06 -0.66
N TYR A 337 10.29 22.73 -0.58
CA TYR A 337 11.35 21.88 -1.12
C TYR A 337 11.27 21.63 -2.62
N GLN A 338 10.11 21.83 -3.26
CA GLN A 338 9.84 21.50 -4.66
C GLN A 338 9.85 22.69 -5.62
N VAL A 339 10.08 23.92 -5.15
CA VAL A 339 10.04 25.11 -6.01
C VAL A 339 11.09 25.01 -7.13
N ARG A 340 10.64 24.64 -8.33
CA ARG A 340 11.11 25.29 -9.55
C ARG A 340 10.28 26.57 -9.65
N GLU A 341 10.93 27.72 -9.76
CA GLU A 341 10.23 28.92 -10.21
C GLU A 341 9.53 28.59 -11.53
N ALA A 342 8.21 28.58 -11.51
CA ALA A 342 7.41 28.65 -12.73
C ALA A 342 7.23 30.15 -13.01
N TYR A 343 7.98 30.67 -13.97
CA TYR A 343 7.58 31.84 -14.75
C TYR A 343 7.00 31.34 -16.07
#